data_AF-A0A7Y7TTX2-F1
#
_entry.id   AF-A0A7Y7TTX2-F1
#
_cell.length_a   1.000
_cell.length_b   1.000
_cell.length_c   1.000
_cell.angle_alpha   90.00
_cell.angle_beta   90.00
_cell.angle_gamma   90.00
#
_symmetry.space_group_name_H-M   'P 1'
#
loop_
_entity.id
_entity.type
_entity.pdbx_description
1 polymer ?
#
loop_
_entity_poly.entity_id
_entity_poly.type
_entity_poly.pdbx_seq_one_letter_code
_entity_poly.pdbx_strand_id
1 'polypeptide(L)'
;MNNKDQILPEEIKSILSKYYNGRTTIEEERLLKKYFVQNQIPDSNLSDKALLSFVNDEELPIFPENEIWSKILVTEKKKRNQRKTIQILSSVAASILIVFSFSIWYSYPTKHVETLTDTYSNPHEAYKAVQKYLGLVSTKLAYAYTEIRPIGKLAIPVEAMQSFSAIDKNVKRLQQFRILEGSAHELKRFSIISDIVIVDKN
;
A
#
# COMPACT_ATOMS: atom_id res chain seq x y z
N MET A 1 52.33 5.54 49.13
CA MET A 1 51.32 6.06 48.19
C MET A 1 49.95 5.80 48.81
N ASN A 2 49.10 6.83 48.81
CA ASN A 2 48.03 7.03 49.78
C ASN A 2 46.76 6.23 49.44
N ASN A 3 46.13 5.68 50.46
CA ASN A 3 45.10 4.64 50.40
C ASN A 3 43.68 5.24 50.23
N LYS A 4 43.43 5.98 49.13
CA LYS A 4 42.18 6.76 48.95
C LYS A 4 41.47 6.64 47.60
N ASP A 5 41.99 5.85 46.65
CA ASP A 5 41.45 5.76 45.29
C ASP A 5 40.58 4.51 45.03
N GLN A 6 40.21 3.75 46.07
CA GLN A 6 39.25 2.66 45.94
C GLN A 6 37.84 3.19 46.17
N ILE A 7 37.14 3.51 45.08
CA ILE A 7 35.71 3.81 45.12
C ILE A 7 34.97 2.51 45.43
N LEU A 8 34.35 2.42 46.62
CA LEU A 8 33.59 1.24 47.01
C LEU A 8 32.28 1.16 46.21
N PRO A 9 31.92 -0.03 45.68
CA PRO A 9 30.71 -0.19 44.86
C PRO A 9 29.41 0.16 45.59
N GLU A 10 29.39 0.08 46.92
CA GLU A 10 28.24 0.48 47.75
C GLU A 10 28.07 2.01 47.86
N GLU A 11 29.17 2.77 47.81
CA GLU A 11 29.11 4.24 47.86
C GLU A 11 28.52 4.82 46.56
N ILE A 12 28.87 4.22 45.41
CA ILE A 12 28.30 4.62 44.11
C ILE A 12 26.79 4.38 44.06
N LYS A 13 26.30 3.26 44.59
CA LYS A 13 24.84 2.99 44.65
C LYS A 13 24.11 4.03 45.49
N SER A 14 24.71 4.43 46.62
CA SER A 14 24.15 5.49 47.48
C SER A 14 24.08 6.84 46.77
N ILE A 15 25.16 7.23 46.09
CA ILE A 15 25.22 8.48 45.31
C ILE A 15 24.23 8.45 44.14
N LEU A 16 24.10 7.31 43.44
CA LEU A 16 23.17 7.15 42.33
C LEU A 16 21.70 7.27 42.80
N SER A 17 21.37 6.69 43.95
CA SER A 17 20.04 6.88 44.56
C SER A 17 19.77 8.35 44.88
N LYS A 18 20.75 9.09 45.42
CA LYS A 18 20.61 10.53 45.64
C LYS A 18 20.47 11.31 44.32
N TYR A 19 21.16 10.88 43.26
CA TYR A 19 21.11 11.52 41.94
C TYR A 19 19.71 11.43 41.36
N TYR A 20 19.11 10.23 41.40
CA TYR A 20 17.71 10.02 40.99
C TYR A 20 16.71 10.82 41.84
N ASN A 21 17.04 11.11 43.10
CA ASN A 21 16.23 11.95 43.99
C ASN A 21 16.54 13.46 43.86
N GLY A 22 17.47 13.87 43.00
CA GLY A 22 17.86 15.27 42.81
C GLY A 22 18.54 15.92 44.03
N ARG A 23 19.19 15.12 44.90
CA ARG A 23 19.82 15.58 46.16
C ARG A 23 21.35 15.46 46.15
N THR A 24 21.96 15.37 44.97
CA THR A 24 23.41 15.26 44.85
C THR A 24 24.10 16.61 44.87
N THR A 25 25.35 16.60 45.31
CA THR A 25 26.26 17.75 45.25
C THR A 25 27.16 17.67 44.02
N ILE A 26 27.72 18.81 43.59
CA ILE A 26 28.60 18.90 42.41
C ILE A 26 29.83 17.97 42.52
N GLU A 27 30.36 17.79 43.73
CA GLU A 27 31.49 16.89 43.99
C GLU A 27 31.09 15.41 43.87
N GLU A 28 29.91 15.04 44.36
CA GLU A 28 29.34 13.69 44.20
C GLU A 28 29.06 13.37 42.72
N GLU A 29 28.51 14.32 41.96
CA GLU A 29 28.32 14.17 40.51
C GLU A 29 29.64 14.04 39.75
N ARG A 30 30.68 14.77 40.16
CA ARG A 30 32.01 14.66 39.57
C ARG A 30 32.63 13.28 39.81
N LEU A 31 32.42 12.71 41.00
CA LEU A 31 32.83 11.34 41.34
C LEU A 31 32.05 10.31 40.52
N LEU A 32 30.73 10.48 40.39
CA LEU A 32 29.87 9.65 39.55
C LEU A 32 30.37 9.65 38.10
N LYS A 33 30.65 10.83 37.53
CA LYS A 33 31.21 10.98 36.18
C LYS A 33 32.55 10.26 36.04
N LYS A 34 33.49 10.43 36.98
CA LYS A 34 34.79 9.74 36.94
C LYS A 34 34.65 8.21 36.99
N TYR A 35 33.69 7.71 37.76
CA TYR A 35 33.41 6.27 37.87
C TYR A 35 32.84 5.71 36.57
N PHE A 36 31.85 6.38 35.96
CA PHE A 36 31.19 5.91 34.74
C PHE A 36 32.00 6.09 33.44
N VAL A 37 33.07 6.89 33.48
CA VAL A 37 34.05 7.02 32.38
C VAL A 37 35.06 5.86 32.36
N GLN A 38 35.31 5.20 33.50
CA GLN A 38 36.25 4.07 33.55
C GLN A 38 35.62 2.80 32.94
N ASN A 39 36.41 2.03 32.19
CA ASN A 39 35.93 0.94 31.32
C ASN A 39 35.54 -0.38 32.03
N GLN A 40 35.57 -0.44 33.36
CA GLN A 40 35.25 -1.65 34.13
C GLN A 40 34.06 -1.39 35.06
N ILE A 41 32.85 -1.50 34.52
CA ILE A 41 31.60 -1.28 35.26
C ILE A 41 30.81 -2.60 35.29
N PRO A 42 30.26 -3.02 36.44
CA PRO A 42 29.39 -4.20 36.54
C PRO A 42 28.14 -4.07 35.65
N ASP A 43 27.67 -5.19 35.09
CA ASP A 43 26.55 -5.23 34.13
C ASP A 43 25.26 -4.53 34.61
N SER A 44 25.04 -4.47 35.92
CA SER A 44 23.89 -3.79 36.54
C SER A 44 23.85 -2.27 36.30
N ASN A 45 25.00 -1.63 36.02
CA ASN A 45 25.12 -0.17 35.93
C ASN A 45 25.36 0.29 34.48
N LEU A 46 25.26 -0.61 33.48
CA LEU A 46 25.42 -0.28 32.07
C LEU A 46 24.33 0.67 31.56
N SER A 47 23.09 0.52 32.04
CA SER A 47 21.98 1.41 31.70
C SER A 47 22.21 2.84 32.21
N ASP A 48 22.77 2.97 33.42
CA ASP A 48 23.06 4.27 34.02
C ASP A 48 24.20 5.00 33.28
N LYS A 49 25.15 4.25 32.70
CA LYS A 49 26.22 4.80 31.87
C LYS A 49 25.68 5.56 30.67
N ALA A 50 24.68 5.02 29.98
CA ALA A 50 24.10 5.66 28.79
C ALA A 50 23.37 6.98 29.13
N LEU A 51 22.69 7.02 30.27
CA LEU A 51 22.02 8.21 30.77
C LEU A 51 23.04 9.30 31.13
N LEU A 52 24.07 8.94 31.89
CA LEU A 52 25.09 9.88 32.36
C LEU A 52 26.07 10.30 31.26
N SER A 53 26.25 9.49 30.20
CA SER A 53 27.07 9.88 29.04
C SER A 53 26.39 10.93 28.18
N PHE A 54 25.07 10.88 28.03
CA PHE A 54 24.31 11.86 27.23
C PHE A 54 24.44 13.28 27.78
N VAL A 55 24.52 13.42 29.11
CA VAL A 55 24.67 14.71 29.79
C VAL A 55 26.06 15.33 29.59
N ASN A 56 27.08 14.55 29.16
CA ASN A 56 28.44 15.05 29.01
C ASN A 56 28.70 15.81 27.70
N ASP A 57 27.89 15.59 26.66
CA ASP A 57 28.14 16.16 25.32
C ASP A 57 27.46 17.51 25.07
N GLU A 58 26.63 17.98 26.01
CA GLU A 58 25.98 19.28 25.88
C GLU A 58 26.59 20.30 26.85
N GLU A 59 27.68 20.94 26.42
CA GLU A 59 27.84 22.36 26.69
C GLU A 59 26.66 23.07 26.00
N LEU A 60 25.51 23.11 26.67
CA LEU A 60 24.35 23.83 26.18
C LEU A 60 24.78 25.28 25.98
N PRO A 61 24.73 25.81 24.75
CA PRO A 61 25.04 27.20 24.53
C PRO A 61 24.05 28.02 25.37
N ILE A 62 24.57 28.91 26.21
CA ILE A 62 23.74 29.84 26.96
C ILE A 62 23.17 30.82 25.93
N PHE A 63 22.01 30.48 25.38
CA PHE A 63 21.32 31.33 24.42
C PHE A 63 20.68 32.50 25.19
N PRO A 64 20.94 33.75 24.77
CA PRO A 64 20.26 34.89 25.37
C PRO A 64 18.76 34.78 25.07
N GLU A 65 17.94 35.02 26.11
CA GLU A 65 16.49 34.74 26.13
C GLU A 65 15.75 35.35 24.92
N ASN A 66 16.21 36.50 24.44
CA ASN A 66 15.66 37.22 23.29
C ASN A 66 15.74 36.44 21.96
N GLU A 67 16.79 35.67 21.71
CA GLU A 67 16.95 34.92 20.47
C GLU A 67 16.02 33.71 20.39
N ILE A 68 15.78 33.06 21.53
CA ILE A 68 14.90 31.89 21.64
C ILE A 68 13.46 32.29 21.27
N TRP A 69 12.95 33.35 21.89
CA TRP A 69 11.60 33.86 21.61
C TRP A 69 11.44 34.30 20.15
N SER A 70 12.46 34.93 19.57
CA SER A 70 12.42 35.36 18.17
C SER A 70 12.31 34.18 17.19
N LYS A 71 13.07 33.09 17.41
CA LYS A 71 13.04 31.90 16.56
C LYS A 71 11.75 31.11 16.68
N ILE A 72 11.17 31.04 17.88
CA ILE A 72 9.88 30.37 18.13
C ILE A 72 8.76 31.14 17.39
N LEU A 73 8.68 32.46 17.56
CA LEU A 73 7.64 33.29 16.95
C LEU A 73 7.69 33.32 15.41
N VAL A 74 8.88 33.30 14.81
CA VAL A 74 9.05 33.23 13.35
C VAL A 74 8.56 31.89 12.80
N THR A 75 8.83 30.79 13.52
CA THR A 75 8.43 29.44 13.12
C THR A 75 6.92 29.27 13.13
N GLU A 76 6.22 29.81 14.13
CA GLU A 76 4.76 29.75 14.21
C GLU A 76 4.07 30.58 13.12
N LYS A 77 4.55 31.80 12.86
CA LYS A 77 4.00 32.66 11.80
C LYS A 77 4.14 32.03 10.41
N LYS A 78 5.28 31.39 10.12
CA LYS A 78 5.53 30.70 8.83
C LYS A 78 4.57 29.52 8.62
N LYS A 79 4.40 28.66 9.64
CA LYS A 79 3.47 27.52 9.58
C LYS A 79 2.01 27.96 9.42
N ARG A 80 1.60 29.05 10.09
CA ARG A 80 0.24 29.60 9.96
C ARG A 80 -0.05 30.13 8.56
N ASN A 81 0.89 30.84 7.95
CA ASN A 81 0.72 31.36 6.59
C ASN A 81 0.67 30.25 5.55
N GLN A 82 1.51 29.21 5.67
CA GLN A 82 1.47 28.06 4.76
C GLN A 82 0.14 27.29 4.83
N ARG A 83 -0.42 27.11 6.02
CA ARG A 83 -1.74 26.47 6.17
C ARG A 83 -2.84 27.28 5.49
N LYS A 84 -2.82 28.61 5.65
CA LYS A 84 -3.78 29.51 4.99
C LYS A 84 -3.65 29.47 3.47
N THR A 85 -2.43 29.48 2.91
CA THR A 85 -2.24 29.41 1.46
C THR A 85 -2.70 28.07 0.88
N ILE A 86 -2.46 26.96 1.59
CA ILE A 86 -2.93 25.63 1.17
C ILE A 86 -4.46 25.56 1.23
N GLN A 87 -5.09 26.12 2.27
CA GLN A 87 -6.55 26.18 2.37
C GLN A 87 -7.18 27.00 1.24
N ILE A 88 -6.62 28.17 0.92
CA ILE A 88 -7.10 29.01 -0.18
C ILE A 88 -6.88 28.33 -1.53
N LEU A 89 -5.75 27.66 -1.73
CA LEU A 89 -5.50 26.94 -2.98
C LEU A 89 -6.42 25.72 -3.13
N SER A 90 -6.70 25.02 -2.03
CA SER A 90 -7.64 23.90 -2.01
C SER A 90 -9.09 24.32 -2.27
N SER A 91 -9.51 25.51 -1.81
CA SER A 91 -10.87 25.99 -2.05
C SER A 91 -11.08 26.35 -3.53
N VAL A 92 -10.06 26.90 -4.20
CA VAL A 92 -10.07 27.15 -5.65
C VAL A 92 -10.09 25.84 -6.44
N ALA A 93 -9.30 24.84 -6.04
CA ALA A 93 -9.35 23.53 -6.70
C ALA A 93 -10.72 22.85 -6.55
N ALA A 94 -11.34 22.94 -5.37
CA ALA A 94 -12.66 22.37 -5.11
C ALA A 94 -13.76 23.01 -5.97
N SER A 95 -13.74 24.33 -6.18
CA SER A 95 -14.73 25.00 -7.02
C SER A 95 -14.64 24.55 -8.49
N ILE A 96 -13.42 24.37 -9.01
CA ILE A 96 -13.19 23.85 -10.36
C ILE A 96 -13.75 22.43 -10.50
N LEU A 97 -13.51 21.56 -9.51
CA LEU A 97 -14.04 20.18 -9.53
C LEU A 97 -15.57 20.14 -9.53
N ILE A 98 -16.24 21.02 -8.78
CA ILE A 98 -17.71 21.11 -8.77
C ILE A 98 -18.23 21.49 -10.15
N VAL A 99 -17.63 22.50 -10.79
CA VAL A 99 -18.01 22.93 -12.15
C VAL A 99 -17.76 21.81 -13.16
N PHE A 100 -16.61 21.11 -13.08
CA PHE A 100 -16.30 19.98 -13.95
C PHE A 100 -17.28 18.82 -13.76
N SER A 101 -17.56 18.42 -12.51
CA SER A 101 -18.55 17.39 -12.21
C SER A 101 -19.93 17.73 -12.77
N PHE A 102 -20.37 18.98 -12.60
CA PHE A 102 -21.65 19.42 -13.12
C PHE A 102 -21.68 19.45 -14.65
N SER A 103 -20.59 19.90 -15.28
CA SER A 103 -20.44 19.92 -16.74
C SER A 103 -20.46 18.51 -17.32
N ILE A 104 -19.76 17.57 -16.70
CA ILE A 104 -19.77 16.15 -17.06
C ILE A 104 -21.17 15.56 -16.88
N TRP A 105 -21.82 15.82 -15.74
CA TRP A 105 -23.16 15.33 -15.45
C TRP A 105 -24.20 15.84 -16.46
N TYR A 106 -24.14 17.11 -16.84
CA TYR A 106 -25.02 17.70 -17.85
C TYR A 106 -24.71 17.20 -19.26
N SER A 107 -23.44 16.91 -19.55
CA SER A 107 -22.99 16.42 -20.87
C SER A 107 -23.17 14.92 -21.05
N TYR A 108 -23.45 14.16 -19.98
CA TYR A 108 -23.93 12.80 -20.13
C TYR A 108 -25.39 12.88 -20.57
N PRO A 109 -25.72 12.59 -21.85
CA PRO A 109 -27.10 12.33 -22.17
C PRO A 109 -27.51 11.20 -21.24
N THR A 110 -28.58 11.42 -20.47
CA THR A 110 -29.31 10.33 -19.85
C THR A 110 -29.71 9.44 -21.02
N LYS A 111 -28.87 8.46 -21.34
CA LYS A 111 -29.29 7.34 -22.15
C LYS A 111 -30.43 6.79 -21.32
N HIS A 112 -31.66 7.10 -21.75
CA HIS A 112 -32.80 6.32 -21.36
C HIS A 112 -32.29 4.89 -21.43
N VAL A 113 -32.42 4.15 -20.32
CA VAL A 113 -32.29 2.71 -20.37
C VAL A 113 -33.35 2.33 -21.38
N GLU A 114 -32.95 2.20 -22.65
CA GLU A 114 -33.76 1.62 -23.70
C GLU A 114 -34.13 0.29 -23.07
N THR A 115 -35.40 0.16 -22.69
CA THR A 115 -35.99 -1.10 -22.27
C THR A 115 -35.41 -2.14 -23.21
N LEU A 116 -34.60 -3.07 -22.69
CA LEU A 116 -33.83 -4.02 -23.50
C LEU A 116 -34.78 -4.60 -24.55
N THR A 117 -34.71 -4.03 -25.75
CA THR A 117 -35.66 -4.36 -26.80
C THR A 117 -35.01 -5.55 -27.44
N ASP A 118 -35.53 -6.73 -27.13
CA ASP A 118 -34.96 -7.98 -27.61
C ASP A 118 -34.77 -7.89 -29.12
N THR A 119 -33.51 -8.02 -29.58
CA THR A 119 -33.14 -7.89 -30.99
C THR A 119 -33.85 -8.94 -31.87
N TYR A 120 -34.34 -10.01 -31.26
CA TYR A 120 -35.09 -11.07 -31.91
C TYR A 120 -36.38 -11.32 -31.14
N SER A 121 -37.52 -11.34 -31.84
CA SER A 121 -38.82 -11.65 -31.23
C SER A 121 -39.02 -13.14 -30.94
N ASN A 122 -38.21 -14.02 -31.55
CA ASN A 122 -38.27 -15.46 -31.36
C ASN A 122 -36.98 -15.99 -30.70
N PRO A 123 -37.07 -16.64 -29.51
CA PRO A 123 -35.91 -17.20 -28.81
C PRO A 123 -35.08 -18.18 -29.64
N HIS A 124 -35.71 -18.93 -30.56
CA HIS A 124 -35.02 -19.92 -31.39
C HIS A 124 -34.11 -19.26 -32.45
N GLU A 125 -34.50 -18.10 -32.97
CA GLU A 125 -33.70 -17.35 -33.94
C GLU A 125 -32.51 -16.68 -33.27
N ALA A 126 -32.71 -16.11 -32.08
CA ALA A 126 -31.63 -15.57 -31.26
C ALA A 126 -30.55 -16.62 -30.99
N TYR A 127 -30.96 -17.85 -30.64
CA TYR A 127 -30.04 -18.95 -30.41
C TYR A 127 -29.21 -19.30 -31.65
N LYS A 128 -29.83 -19.39 -32.83
CA LYS A 128 -29.12 -19.63 -34.10
C LYS A 128 -28.13 -18.52 -34.44
N ALA A 129 -28.52 -17.27 -34.22
CA ALA A 129 -27.64 -16.13 -34.42
C ALA A 129 -26.43 -16.21 -33.49
N VAL A 130 -26.64 -16.48 -32.20
CA VAL A 130 -25.57 -16.65 -31.20
C VAL A 130 -24.62 -17.78 -31.61
N GLN A 131 -25.14 -18.94 -32.02
CA GLN A 131 -24.31 -20.06 -32.49
C GLN A 131 -23.44 -19.66 -33.68
N LYS A 132 -24.01 -18.93 -34.65
CA LYS A 132 -23.27 -18.44 -35.83
C LYS A 132 -22.15 -17.48 -35.43
N TYR A 133 -22.45 -16.51 -34.56
CA TYR A 133 -21.45 -15.54 -34.09
C TYR A 133 -20.36 -16.21 -33.26
N LEU A 134 -20.71 -17.12 -32.35
CA LEU A 134 -19.74 -17.83 -31.54
C LEU A 134 -18.83 -18.71 -32.42
N GLY A 135 -19.40 -19.37 -33.43
CA GLY A 135 -18.63 -20.11 -34.43
C GLY A 135 -17.65 -19.21 -35.19
N LEU A 136 -18.10 -18.03 -35.64
CA LEU A 136 -17.25 -17.05 -36.33
C LEU A 136 -16.14 -16.50 -35.41
N VAL A 137 -16.44 -16.21 -34.15
CA VAL A 137 -15.45 -15.75 -33.18
C VAL A 137 -14.42 -16.84 -32.91
N SER A 138 -14.87 -18.09 -32.73
CA SER A 138 -13.99 -19.25 -32.52
C SER A 138 -13.04 -19.47 -33.69
N THR A 139 -13.53 -19.41 -34.93
CA THR A 139 -12.67 -19.56 -36.12
C THR A 139 -11.67 -18.42 -36.25
N LYS A 140 -12.08 -17.17 -35.98
CA LYS A 140 -11.17 -16.02 -35.96
C LYS A 140 -10.09 -16.14 -34.88
N LEU A 141 -10.44 -16.63 -33.68
CA LEU A 141 -9.48 -16.88 -32.61
C LEU A 141 -8.49 -17.99 -32.96
N ALA A 142 -8.98 -19.10 -33.53
CA ALA A 142 -8.12 -20.18 -33.99
C ALA A 142 -7.14 -19.71 -35.07
N TYR A 143 -7.62 -18.92 -36.03
CA TYR A 143 -6.79 -18.30 -37.07
C TYR A 143 -5.73 -17.34 -36.48
N ALA A 144 -6.13 -16.46 -35.57
CA ALA A 144 -5.20 -15.56 -34.91
C ALA A 144 -4.11 -16.32 -34.12
N TYR A 145 -4.48 -17.41 -33.44
CA TYR A 145 -3.53 -18.25 -32.73
C TYR A 145 -2.52 -18.92 -33.67
N THR A 146 -2.96 -19.41 -34.84
CA THR A 146 -2.04 -19.99 -35.83
C THR A 146 -1.08 -18.95 -36.40
N GLU A 147 -1.55 -17.73 -36.61
CA GLU A 147 -0.76 -16.61 -37.16
C GLU A 147 0.27 -16.08 -36.16
N ILE A 148 -0.04 -16.10 -34.86
CA ILE A 148 0.85 -15.62 -33.80
C ILE A 148 1.84 -16.71 -33.33
N ARG A 149 1.58 -17.99 -33.65
CA ARG A 149 2.46 -19.13 -33.34
C ARG A 149 3.94 -18.93 -33.73
N PRO A 150 4.30 -18.41 -34.93
CA PRO A 150 5.70 -18.16 -35.27
C PRO A 150 6.36 -17.08 -34.40
N ILE A 151 5.61 -16.11 -33.85
CA ILE A 151 6.17 -15.05 -33.00
C ILE A 151 6.69 -15.61 -31.68
N GLY A 152 6.01 -16.61 -31.11
CA GLY A 152 6.50 -17.31 -29.91
C GLY A 152 7.75 -18.18 -30.13
N LYS A 153 8.13 -18.44 -31.38
CA LYS A 153 9.35 -19.17 -31.76
C LYS A 153 10.53 -18.25 -32.07
N LEU A 154 10.31 -16.95 -32.16
CA LEU A 154 11.39 -15.99 -32.30
C LEU A 154 12.14 -15.91 -30.97
N ALA A 155 13.47 -15.96 -31.00
CA ALA A 155 14.33 -15.70 -29.85
C ALA A 155 14.30 -14.21 -29.52
N ILE A 156 13.16 -13.73 -29.04
CA ILE A 156 12.94 -12.37 -28.60
C ILE A 156 13.53 -12.28 -27.19
N PRO A 157 14.38 -11.28 -26.89
CA PRO A 157 14.97 -11.11 -25.56
C PRO A 157 13.90 -11.08 -24.48
N VAL A 158 14.18 -11.73 -23.34
CA VAL A 158 13.23 -12.01 -22.26
C VAL A 158 12.55 -10.74 -21.73
N GLU A 159 13.20 -9.57 -21.81
CA GLU A 159 12.58 -8.28 -21.48
C GLU A 159 11.34 -7.96 -22.35
N ALA A 160 11.39 -8.23 -23.66
CA ALA A 160 10.27 -7.98 -24.56
C ALA A 160 9.17 -9.05 -24.47
N MET A 161 9.42 -10.19 -23.82
CA MET A 161 8.39 -11.21 -23.54
C MET A 161 7.58 -10.93 -22.28
N GLN A 162 7.99 -10.00 -21.40
CA GLN A 162 7.27 -9.69 -20.17
C GLN A 162 5.84 -9.18 -20.42
N SER A 163 5.63 -8.36 -21.46
CA SER A 163 4.31 -7.88 -21.88
C SER A 163 3.41 -8.99 -22.40
N PHE A 164 3.98 -10.05 -23.00
CA PHE A 164 3.26 -11.20 -23.53
C PHE A 164 2.99 -12.30 -22.49
N SER A 165 3.65 -12.28 -21.33
CA SER A 165 3.40 -13.21 -20.21
C SER A 165 1.96 -13.17 -19.71
N ALA A 166 1.31 -12.01 -19.80
CA ALA A 166 -0.11 -11.85 -19.48
C ALA A 166 -1.00 -12.64 -20.44
N ILE A 167 -0.62 -12.77 -21.71
CA ILE A 167 -1.36 -13.54 -22.71
C ILE A 167 -1.23 -15.03 -22.39
N ASP A 168 -0.03 -15.51 -22.08
CA ASP A 168 0.20 -16.92 -21.73
C ASP A 168 -0.60 -17.35 -20.49
N LYS A 169 -0.64 -16.50 -19.45
CA LYS A 169 -1.44 -16.74 -18.24
C LYS A 169 -2.94 -16.85 -18.54
N ASN A 170 -3.46 -16.03 -19.46
CA ASN A 170 -4.87 -16.07 -19.84
C ASN A 170 -5.18 -17.25 -20.77
N VAL A 171 -4.29 -17.60 -21.69
CA VAL A 171 -4.43 -18.80 -22.53
C VAL A 171 -4.42 -20.07 -21.68
N LYS A 172 -3.55 -20.15 -20.67
CA LYS A 172 -3.53 -21.26 -19.71
C LYS A 172 -4.82 -21.36 -18.89
N ARG A 173 -5.41 -20.23 -18.49
CA ARG A 173 -6.74 -20.20 -17.86
C ARG A 173 -7.84 -20.69 -18.80
N LEU A 174 -7.79 -20.33 -20.08
CA LEU A 174 -8.73 -20.83 -21.09
C LEU A 174 -8.60 -22.33 -21.31
N GLN A 175 -7.38 -22.89 -21.26
CA GLN A 175 -7.18 -24.33 -21.30
C GLN A 175 -7.73 -25.05 -20.05
N GLN A 176 -7.79 -24.39 -18.89
CA GLN A 176 -8.45 -24.94 -17.69
C GLN A 176 -9.97 -25.01 -17.86
N PHE A 177 -10.56 -24.18 -18.72
CA PHE A 177 -11.98 -24.26 -19.09
C PHE A 177 -12.31 -25.41 -20.06
N ARG A 178 -11.34 -26.24 -20.47
CA ARG A 178 -11.57 -27.45 -21.27
C ARG A 178 -12.49 -28.48 -20.57
N ILE A 179 -12.77 -28.29 -19.28
CA ILE A 179 -13.79 -29.04 -18.53
C ILE A 179 -15.21 -28.78 -19.10
N LEU A 180 -15.46 -27.61 -19.69
CA LEU A 180 -16.74 -27.26 -20.34
C LEU A 180 -17.00 -28.09 -21.60
N GLU A 181 -15.97 -28.59 -22.30
CA GLU A 181 -16.15 -29.49 -23.44
C GLU A 181 -16.74 -30.84 -22.98
N GLY A 182 -16.34 -31.33 -21.80
CA GLY A 182 -16.93 -32.52 -21.18
C GLY A 182 -18.39 -32.28 -20.77
N SER A 183 -18.69 -31.11 -20.20
CA SER A 183 -20.05 -30.72 -19.82
C SER A 183 -20.99 -30.55 -21.02
N ALA A 184 -20.48 -30.03 -22.14
CA ALA A 184 -21.26 -29.91 -23.38
C ALA A 184 -21.63 -31.28 -23.99
N HIS A 185 -20.77 -32.29 -23.82
CA HIS A 185 -21.04 -33.66 -24.24
C HIS A 185 -22.08 -34.35 -23.33
N GLU A 186 -22.05 -34.09 -22.02
CA GLU A 186 -23.09 -34.52 -21.06
C GLU A 186 -24.44 -33.87 -21.40
N LEU A 187 -24.47 -32.57 -21.71
CA LEU A 187 -25.71 -31.86 -22.10
C LEU A 187 -26.32 -32.39 -23.41
N LYS A 188 -25.51 -32.83 -24.37
CA LYS A 188 -26.00 -33.54 -25.57
C LYS A 188 -26.64 -34.90 -25.22
N ARG A 189 -26.19 -35.56 -24.15
CA ARG A 189 -26.79 -36.80 -23.65
C ARG A 189 -28.16 -36.55 -23.03
N PHE A 190 -28.32 -35.42 -22.32
CA PHE A 190 -29.60 -34.99 -21.76
C PHE A 190 -30.59 -34.47 -22.80
N SER A 191 -30.13 -33.96 -23.95
CA SER A 191 -31.03 -33.52 -25.04
C SER A 191 -31.70 -34.67 -25.80
N ILE A 192 -31.31 -35.93 -25.58
CA ILE A 192 -31.98 -37.11 -26.16
C ILE A 192 -33.25 -37.45 -25.35
N ILE A 193 -33.45 -36.86 -24.15
CA ILE A 193 -34.59 -37.16 -23.26
C ILE A 193 -35.76 -36.17 -23.47
N SER A 194 -35.64 -35.14 -24.32
CA SER A 194 -36.73 -34.15 -24.50
C SER A 194 -37.94 -34.62 -25.32
N ASP A 195 -37.95 -35.85 -25.86
CA ASP A 195 -39.09 -36.38 -26.61
C ASP A 195 -40.15 -37.10 -25.73
N ILE A 196 -39.97 -37.14 -24.40
CA ILE A 196 -40.95 -37.73 -23.46
C ILE A 196 -41.40 -36.69 -22.43
N VAL A 197 -42.19 -35.71 -22.88
CA VAL A 197 -43.22 -35.09 -22.03
C VAL A 197 -44.42 -34.75 -22.92
N ILE A 198 -45.27 -35.76 -23.14
CA ILE A 198 -46.67 -35.53 -23.50
C ILE A 198 -47.30 -34.89 -22.26
N VAL A 199 -47.70 -33.61 -22.35
CA VAL A 199 -48.70 -33.05 -21.45
C VAL A 199 -49.79 -32.44 -22.30
N ASP A 200 -50.82 -33.28 -22.42
CA ASP A 200 -52.22 -32.95 -22.70
C ASP A 200 -52.65 -31.64 -22.04
N LYS A 201 -53.32 -30.78 -22.82
CA LYS A 201 -54.43 -29.93 -22.36
C LYS A 201 -55.22 -29.38 -23.55
N ASN A 202 -56.39 -30.01 -23.75
CA ASN A 202 -57.59 -29.57 -24.48
C ASN A 202 -57.52 -29.46 -26.01
#